data_AF-A0AAD5E5S2-F1
#
_entry.id   AF-A0AAD5E5S2-F1
#
_cell.length_a   1.000
_cell.length_b   1.000
_cell.length_c   1.000
_cell.angle_alpha   90.00
_cell.angle_beta   90.00
_cell.angle_gamma   90.00
#
_symmetry.space_group_name_H-M   'P 1'
#
loop_
_entity.id
_entity.type
_entity.pdbx_description
1 polymer ?
#
loop_
_entity_poly.entity_id
_entity_poly.type
_entity_poly.pdbx_seq_one_letter_code
_entity_poly.pdbx_strand_id
1 'polypeptide(L)'
;MIGGSAGTGQVTQDCKDGIVVTGTGVLIDQETPTYHDFALYLSPATMETKYQRRLESNWVPDIEIGQCQYVTGAHSAHPQLCHVKFGWYQRRHHCRSCGKIFCSQHSANRLLLSCATDTSLLAEWSRVCNGCFHRLAIQPSM
;
A
#
# COMPACT_ATOMS: atom_id res chain seq x y z
N MET A 1 12.07 -7.64 -22.83
CA MET A 1 11.13 -8.51 -22.11
C MET A 1 10.23 -7.63 -21.27
N ILE A 2 8.93 -7.91 -21.34
CA ILE A 2 7.82 -7.04 -20.95
C ILE A 2 7.67 -7.10 -19.43
N GLY A 3 7.57 -5.93 -18.79
CA GLY A 3 7.53 -5.79 -17.34
C GLY A 3 6.32 -6.49 -16.73
N GLY A 4 6.58 -7.59 -16.02
CA GLY A 4 5.60 -8.18 -15.12
C GLY A 4 5.29 -7.21 -13.99
N SER A 5 4.02 -6.98 -13.72
CA SER A 5 3.51 -6.24 -12.58
C SER A 5 3.84 -7.00 -11.28
N ALA A 6 5.10 -6.95 -10.84
CA ALA A 6 5.55 -7.59 -9.62
C ALA A 6 4.83 -6.97 -8.40
N GLY A 7 3.94 -7.75 -7.79
CA GLY A 7 3.30 -7.46 -6.51
C GLY A 7 4.13 -7.98 -5.32
N THR A 8 3.76 -7.59 -4.09
CA THR A 8 4.34 -8.17 -2.86
C THR A 8 3.83 -9.59 -2.59
N GLY A 9 2.73 -9.98 -3.24
CA GLY A 9 2.23 -11.34 -3.24
C GLY A 9 1.94 -11.82 -4.65
N GLN A 10 1.30 -12.97 -4.72
CA GLN A 10 0.86 -13.62 -5.94
C GLN A 10 -0.63 -13.98 -5.81
N VAL A 11 -1.35 -13.88 -6.93
CA VAL A 11 -2.70 -14.43 -7.02
C VAL A 11 -2.57 -15.95 -7.06
N THR A 12 -3.07 -16.63 -6.03
CA THR A 12 -3.05 -18.09 -5.93
C THR A 12 -4.38 -18.71 -6.38
N GLN A 13 -5.46 -17.94 -6.36
CA GLN A 13 -6.76 -18.35 -6.87
C GLN A 13 -7.50 -17.13 -7.43
N ASP A 14 -8.16 -17.33 -8.57
CA ASP A 14 -9.04 -16.35 -9.22
C ASP A 14 -10.33 -17.08 -9.61
N CYS A 15 -11.42 -16.79 -8.91
CA CYS A 15 -12.72 -17.37 -9.18
C CYS A 15 -13.80 -16.29 -9.20
N LYS A 16 -15.02 -16.66 -9.61
CA LYS A 16 -16.15 -15.73 -9.71
C LYS A 16 -16.46 -15.03 -8.39
N ASP A 17 -16.19 -15.67 -7.27
CA ASP A 17 -16.55 -15.18 -5.93
C ASP A 17 -15.47 -14.28 -5.31
N GLY A 18 -14.26 -14.29 -5.87
CA GLY A 18 -13.15 -13.46 -5.40
C GLY A 18 -11.77 -13.95 -5.80
N ILE A 19 -10.76 -13.18 -5.40
CA ILE A 19 -9.35 -13.44 -5.67
C ILE A 19 -8.65 -13.77 -4.35
N VAL A 20 -7.88 -14.86 -4.31
CA VAL A 20 -6.98 -15.16 -3.17
C VAL A 20 -5.57 -14.69 -3.52
N VAL A 21 -4.99 -13.87 -2.65
CA VAL A 21 -3.63 -13.36 -2.77
C VAL A 21 -2.82 -13.80 -1.56
N THR A 22 -1.68 -14.44 -1.79
CA THR A 22 -0.74 -14.80 -0.71
C THR A 22 0.63 -14.21 -0.97
N GLY A 23 1.38 -13.92 0.08
CA GLY A 23 2.77 -13.49 -0.06
C GLY A 23 3.42 -13.10 1.25
N THR A 24 4.60 -12.52 1.14
CA THR A 24 5.37 -12.02 2.27
C THR A 24 5.68 -10.55 2.02
N GLY A 25 5.17 -9.67 2.88
CA GLY A 25 5.52 -8.25 2.85
C GLY A 25 6.53 -7.87 3.90
N VAL A 26 6.99 -6.63 3.84
CA VAL A 26 8.01 -6.09 4.74
C VAL A 26 7.56 -4.77 5.36
N LEU A 27 7.66 -4.65 6.67
CA LEU A 27 7.51 -3.39 7.39
C LEU A 27 8.91 -2.94 7.84
N ILE A 28 9.27 -1.72 7.46
CA ILE A 28 10.56 -1.10 7.75
C ILE A 28 10.28 0.13 8.60
N ASP A 29 10.05 -0.08 9.89
CA ASP A 29 9.64 0.98 10.83
C ASP A 29 10.78 1.36 11.82
N GLN A 30 11.83 0.53 11.89
CA GLN A 30 13.02 0.64 12.73
C GLN A 30 14.27 0.16 11.96
N GLU A 31 15.44 0.04 12.62
CA GLU A 31 16.70 -0.40 11.99
C GLU A 31 16.61 -1.78 11.35
N THR A 32 15.80 -2.69 11.91
CA THR A 32 15.60 -4.05 11.40
C THR A 32 14.26 -4.19 10.68
N PRO A 33 14.24 -4.62 9.40
CA PRO A 33 13.01 -4.96 8.69
C PRO A 33 12.27 -6.13 9.35
N THR A 34 10.95 -6.04 9.44
CA THR A 34 10.09 -7.15 9.87
C THR A 34 9.31 -7.69 8.68
N TYR A 35 9.32 -9.01 8.49
CA TYR A 35 8.60 -9.68 7.41
C TYR A 35 7.29 -10.27 7.92
N HIS A 36 6.25 -10.20 7.09
CA HIS A 36 4.92 -10.68 7.43
C HIS A 36 4.33 -11.48 6.28
N ASP A 37 4.09 -12.76 6.54
CA ASP A 37 3.27 -13.59 5.66
C ASP A 37 1.80 -13.18 5.76
N PHE A 38 1.11 -13.18 4.63
CA PHE A 38 -0.29 -12.82 4.56
C PHE A 38 -1.04 -13.66 3.52
N ALA A 39 -2.34 -13.82 3.75
CA ALA A 39 -3.30 -14.37 2.81
C ALA A 39 -4.55 -13.50 2.82
N LEU A 40 -4.97 -13.02 1.65
CA LEU A 40 -6.13 -12.14 1.49
C LEU A 40 -7.16 -12.77 0.58
N TYR A 41 -8.41 -12.72 1.01
CA TYR A 41 -9.55 -12.98 0.16
C TYR A 41 -10.17 -11.64 -0.27
N LEU A 42 -10.15 -11.38 -1.57
CA LEU A 42 -10.63 -10.17 -2.21
C LEU A 42 -11.95 -10.47 -2.93
N SER A 43 -13.06 -10.43 -2.20
CA SER A 43 -14.40 -10.55 -2.81
C SER A 43 -14.78 -9.26 -3.54
N PRO A 44 -15.71 -9.31 -4.52
CA PRO A 44 -16.24 -8.11 -5.18
C PRO A 44 -16.67 -7.01 -4.18
N ALA A 45 -17.40 -7.39 -3.11
CA ALA A 45 -17.86 -6.45 -2.08
C ALA A 45 -16.69 -5.76 -1.33
N THR A 46 -15.64 -6.50 -0.98
CA THR A 46 -14.47 -5.90 -0.32
C THR A 46 -13.62 -5.07 -1.28
N MET A 47 -13.59 -5.43 -2.56
CA MET A 47 -12.93 -4.67 -3.61
C MET A 47 -13.65 -3.34 -3.89
N GLU A 48 -14.95 -3.25 -3.65
CA GLU A 48 -15.74 -2.02 -3.78
C GLU A 48 -15.68 -1.08 -2.57
N THR A 49 -15.09 -1.50 -1.45
CA THR A 49 -15.17 -0.73 -0.19
C THR A 49 -13.84 -0.60 0.54
N LYS A 50 -13.04 -1.66 0.59
CA LYS A 50 -11.83 -1.76 1.40
C LYS A 50 -10.56 -1.70 0.56
N TYR A 51 -10.52 -2.42 -0.55
CA TYR A 51 -9.34 -2.57 -1.41
C TYR A 51 -9.41 -1.66 -2.64
N GLN A 52 -9.79 -0.40 -2.45
CA GLN A 52 -9.85 0.58 -3.53
C GLN A 52 -8.59 1.43 -3.62
N ARG A 53 -8.23 1.78 -4.86
CA ARG A 53 -7.34 2.90 -5.12
C ARG A 53 -8.05 4.20 -4.77
N ARG A 54 -7.36 5.07 -4.06
CA ARG A 54 -7.80 6.44 -3.85
C ARG A 54 -7.68 7.21 -5.17
N LEU A 55 -8.72 7.96 -5.51
CA LEU A 55 -8.70 8.87 -6.66
C LEU A 55 -7.54 9.87 -6.56
N GLU A 56 -6.88 10.15 -7.68
CA GLU A 56 -5.69 11.03 -7.73
C GLU A 56 -6.02 12.46 -7.29
N SER A 57 -7.25 12.93 -7.55
CA SER A 57 -7.75 14.22 -7.04
C SER A 57 -7.76 14.31 -5.51
N ASN A 58 -7.72 13.16 -4.81
CA ASN A 58 -7.67 13.07 -3.35
C ASN A 58 -6.26 12.74 -2.83
N TRP A 59 -5.23 12.80 -3.67
CA TRP A 59 -3.84 12.60 -3.24
C TRP A 59 -3.27 13.91 -2.73
N VAL A 60 -2.34 13.80 -1.78
CA VAL A 60 -1.58 14.95 -1.32
C VAL A 60 -0.69 15.44 -2.47
N PRO A 61 -0.72 16.73 -2.82
CA PRO A 61 0.14 17.28 -3.87
C PRO A 61 1.62 17.17 -3.49
N ASP A 62 2.47 16.83 -4.47
CA ASP A 62 3.91 16.65 -4.25
C ASP A 62 4.63 17.89 -3.72
N ILE A 63 4.19 19.07 -4.16
CA ILE A 63 4.85 20.34 -3.85
C ILE A 63 4.72 20.73 -2.38
N GLU A 64 3.68 20.24 -1.71
CA GLU A 64 3.39 20.56 -0.31
C GLU A 64 4.26 19.75 0.66
N ILE A 65 4.84 18.63 0.19
CA ILE A 65 5.49 17.65 1.05
C ILE A 65 6.99 17.55 0.76
N GLY A 66 7.78 18.05 1.71
CA GLY A 66 9.24 17.96 1.70
C GLY A 66 9.83 16.73 2.40
N GLN A 67 9.00 15.90 3.04
CA GLN A 67 9.45 14.79 3.91
C GLN A 67 8.45 13.64 3.95
N CYS A 68 8.93 12.42 4.18
CA CYS A 68 8.08 11.24 4.32
C CYS A 68 7.01 11.41 5.41
N GLN A 69 5.76 11.09 5.08
CA GLN A 69 4.62 11.24 6.00
C GLN A 69 4.38 10.00 6.89
N TYR A 70 5.35 9.09 7.02
CA TYR A 70 5.22 7.94 7.92
C TYR A 70 5.47 8.35 9.37
N VAL A 71 4.65 7.79 10.28
CA VAL A 71 4.76 7.98 11.72
C VAL A 71 4.85 6.61 12.37
N THR A 72 6.00 6.28 12.96
CA THR A 72 6.16 5.08 13.77
C THR A 72 5.50 5.30 15.13
N GLY A 73 4.81 4.29 15.65
CA GLY A 73 4.14 4.37 16.95
C GLY A 73 3.08 5.47 16.99
N ALA A 74 2.29 5.65 15.93
CA ALA A 74 1.27 6.70 15.83
C ALA A 74 0.26 6.72 17.01
N HIS A 75 0.07 5.59 17.70
CA HIS A 75 -0.78 5.45 18.89
C HIS A 75 0.01 5.30 20.20
N SER A 76 1.33 5.47 20.16
CA SER A 76 2.20 5.42 21.34
C SER A 76 2.30 6.79 22.00
N ALA A 77 2.82 6.84 23.23
CA ALA A 77 3.06 8.10 23.95
C ALA A 77 4.04 9.05 23.22
N HIS A 78 4.92 8.48 22.37
CA HIS A 78 5.96 9.22 21.66
C HIS A 78 6.03 8.81 20.18
N PRO A 79 5.10 9.30 19.33
CA PRO A 79 5.13 9.03 17.90
C PRO A 79 6.37 9.68 17.26
N GLN A 80 6.98 8.97 16.31
CA GLN A 80 8.19 9.43 15.63
C GLN A 80 7.95 9.58 14.13
N LEU A 81 8.29 10.76 13.59
CA LEU A 81 8.21 11.03 12.16
C LEU A 81 9.45 10.49 11.44
N CYS A 82 9.25 9.89 10.27
CA CYS A 82 10.37 9.55 9.40
C CYS A 82 11.14 10.80 8.98
N HIS A 83 12.45 10.87 9.26
CA HIS A 83 13.29 12.04 8.95
C HIS A 83 13.76 12.14 7.48
N VAL A 84 13.33 11.24 6.60
CA VAL A 84 13.73 11.26 5.18
C VAL A 84 13.10 12.46 4.47
N LYS A 85 13.93 13.43 4.12
CA LYS A 85 13.57 14.58 3.28
C LYS A 85 13.63 14.20 1.80
N PHE A 86 12.66 14.65 1.04
CA PHE A 86 12.61 14.44 -0.39
C PHE A 86 13.49 15.42 -1.15
N GLY A 87 13.99 14.96 -2.29
CA GLY A 87 14.84 15.74 -3.17
C GLY A 87 15.24 14.90 -4.36
N TRP A 88 16.43 15.18 -4.87
CA TRP A 88 16.98 14.51 -6.04
C TRP A 88 17.30 13.02 -5.80
N TYR A 89 17.83 12.67 -4.63
CA TYR A 89 18.14 11.28 -4.27
C TYR A 89 16.95 10.52 -3.68
N GLN A 90 16.13 11.21 -2.88
CA GLN A 90 14.99 10.61 -2.19
C GLN A 90 13.71 11.01 -2.90
N ARG A 91 13.19 10.09 -3.72
CA ARG A 91 11.99 10.31 -4.51
C ARG A 91 10.72 10.18 -3.67
N ARG A 92 9.70 10.92 -4.08
CA ARG A 92 8.34 10.83 -3.52
C ARG A 92 7.63 9.60 -4.06
N HIS A 93 6.86 8.93 -3.20
CA HIS A 93 6.01 7.83 -3.60
C HIS A 93 4.64 7.92 -2.93
N HIS A 94 3.57 8.07 -3.72
CA HIS A 94 2.21 8.00 -3.18
C HIS A 94 1.83 6.58 -2.77
N CYS A 95 1.16 6.46 -1.63
CA CYS A 95 0.37 5.27 -1.32
C CYS A 95 -0.93 5.35 -2.12
N ARG A 96 -1.20 4.37 -2.97
CA ARG A 96 -2.40 4.35 -3.83
C ARG A 96 -3.68 4.08 -3.02
N SER A 97 -3.59 3.68 -1.76
CA SER A 97 -4.76 3.49 -0.87
C SER A 97 -5.11 4.74 -0.05
N CYS A 98 -4.11 5.48 0.47
CA CYS A 98 -4.37 6.65 1.33
C CYS A 98 -3.99 8.00 0.71
N GLY A 99 -3.28 8.03 -0.42
CA GLY A 99 -2.93 9.26 -1.15
C GLY A 99 -1.82 10.09 -0.54
N LYS A 100 -1.26 9.69 0.61
CA LYS A 100 -0.10 10.34 1.24
C LYS A 100 1.22 9.94 0.56
N ILE A 101 2.28 10.69 0.83
CA ILE A 101 3.60 10.59 0.21
C ILE A 101 4.63 10.00 1.18
N PHE A 102 5.39 9.01 0.71
CA PHE A 102 6.34 8.23 1.50
C PHE A 102 7.69 8.06 0.79
N CYS A 103 8.73 7.74 1.55
CA CYS A 103 9.99 7.26 0.99
C CYS A 103 9.85 5.81 0.49
N SER A 104 10.89 5.30 -0.18
CA SER A 104 10.88 3.95 -0.73
C SER A 104 10.71 2.87 0.35
N GLN A 105 11.36 3.05 1.51
CA GLN A 105 11.29 2.11 2.65
C GLN A 105 9.87 2.02 3.23
N HIS A 106 9.24 3.15 3.54
CA HIS A 106 7.90 3.18 4.13
C HIS A 106 6.76 2.94 3.12
N SER A 107 7.11 2.55 1.89
CA SER A 107 6.15 2.19 0.84
C SER A 107 6.62 1.03 -0.04
N ALA A 108 7.38 0.10 0.54
CA ALA A 108 8.01 -0.99 -0.20
C ALA A 108 7.00 -2.02 -0.76
N ASN A 109 5.79 -2.08 -0.20
CA ASN A 109 4.81 -3.10 -0.54
C ASN A 109 3.84 -2.66 -1.65
N ARG A 110 3.28 -3.67 -2.34
CA ARG A 110 2.23 -3.56 -3.35
C ARG A 110 1.11 -4.54 -3.05
N LEU A 111 -0.13 -4.06 -3.09
CA LEU A 111 -1.33 -4.85 -2.94
C LEU A 111 -2.21 -4.73 -4.18
N LEU A 112 -3.05 -5.73 -4.41
CA LEU A 112 -4.07 -5.66 -5.45
C LEU A 112 -5.15 -4.70 -4.98
N LEU A 113 -5.32 -3.58 -5.68
CA LEU A 113 -6.36 -2.59 -5.40
C LEU A 113 -7.23 -2.40 -6.64
N SER A 114 -8.55 -2.32 -6.45
CA SER A 114 -9.50 -2.00 -7.52
C SER A 114 -9.35 -0.54 -7.95
N CYS A 115 -9.42 -0.32 -9.25
CA CYS A 115 -9.61 0.98 -9.85
C CYS A 115 -11.09 1.09 -10.23
N ALA A 116 -11.80 2.03 -9.62
CA ALA A 116 -13.12 2.43 -10.10
C ALA A 116 -12.90 3.34 -11.32
N THR A 117 -13.04 2.78 -12.52
CA THR A 117 -13.28 3.56 -13.75
C THR A 117 -14.74 3.36 -14.14
N ASP A 118 -15.31 4.29 -14.91
CA ASP A 118 -16.74 4.31 -15.27
C ASP A 118 -17.29 3.02 -15.93
N THR A 119 -16.44 2.05 -16.28
CA THR A 119 -16.84 0.85 -17.04
C THR A 119 -16.26 -0.49 -16.56
N SER A 120 -15.35 -0.53 -15.57
CA SER A 120 -14.81 -1.81 -15.07
C SER A 120 -14.10 -1.69 -13.71
N LEU A 121 -14.31 -2.68 -12.84
CA LEU A 121 -13.51 -2.93 -11.63
C LEU A 121 -12.25 -3.71 -12.01
N LEU A 122 -11.22 -3.00 -12.46
CA LEU A 122 -9.92 -3.63 -12.72
C LEU A 122 -9.06 -3.61 -11.45
N ALA A 123 -8.55 -4.77 -11.06
CA ALA A 123 -7.64 -4.91 -9.93
C ALA A 123 -6.18 -4.76 -10.40
N GLU A 124 -5.40 -3.87 -9.78
CA GLU A 124 -4.00 -3.61 -10.15
C GLU A 124 -3.07 -3.62 -8.94
N TRP A 125 -1.88 -4.20 -9.11
CA TRP A 125 -0.78 -4.17 -8.14
C TRP A 125 -0.27 -2.76 -7.87
N SER A 126 -0.79 -2.18 -6.80
CA SER A 126 -0.62 -0.78 -6.45
C SER A 126 0.27 -0.62 -5.22
N ARG A 127 1.22 0.33 -5.29
CA ARG A 127 2.10 0.66 -4.14
C ARG A 127 1.28 1.14 -2.95
N VAL A 128 1.57 0.62 -1.77
CA VAL A 128 0.97 1.02 -0.49
C VAL A 128 2.04 1.35 0.54
N CYS A 129 1.73 2.26 1.47
CA CYS A 129 2.61 2.54 2.61
C CYS A 129 2.52 1.43 3.66
N ASN A 130 3.48 1.40 4.59
CA ASN A 130 3.53 0.44 5.70
C ASN A 130 2.21 0.43 6.49
N GLY A 131 1.65 1.61 6.81
CA GLY A 131 0.38 1.68 7.55
C GLY A 131 -0.81 1.09 6.78
N CYS A 132 -0.88 1.32 5.46
CA CYS A 132 -1.92 0.71 4.63
C CYS A 132 -1.68 -0.79 4.45
N PHE A 133 -0.44 -1.24 4.29
CA PHE A 133 -0.10 -2.65 4.22
C PHE A 133 -0.48 -3.37 5.51
N HIS A 134 -0.12 -2.81 6.67
CA HIS A 134 -0.50 -3.36 7.96
C HIS A 134 -2.02 -3.50 8.12
N ARG A 135 -2.79 -2.45 7.83
CA ARG A 135 -4.27 -2.47 7.92
C ARG A 135 -4.95 -3.38 6.91
N LEU A 136 -4.42 -3.50 5.69
CA LEU A 136 -5.08 -4.22 4.61
C LEU A 136 -4.62 -5.67 4.49
N ALA A 137 -3.37 -5.97 4.84
CA ALA A 137 -2.75 -7.28 4.63
C ALA A 137 -2.49 -8.07 5.92
N ILE A 138 -2.05 -7.41 6.99
CA ILE A 138 -1.61 -8.07 8.23
C ILE A 138 -2.75 -8.13 9.27
N GLN A 139 -3.45 -7.02 9.46
CA GLN A 139 -4.61 -6.89 10.35
C GLN A 139 -5.85 -6.50 9.53
N PRO A 140 -6.30 -7.33 8.58
CA PRO A 140 -7.54 -7.06 7.90
C PRO A 140 -8.65 -7.08 8.96
N SER A 141 -9.19 -5.91 9.30
CA SER A 141 -10.36 -5.83 10.17
C SER A 141 -11.44 -6.77 9.63
N MET A 142 -11.89 -7.69 10.50
CA MET A 142 -13.01 -8.61 10.25
C MET A 142 -14.28 -7.84 9.97
#